data_AF-A0A1Q3CFR4-F1
#
_entry.id   AF-A0A1Q3CFR4-F1
#
_cell.length_a   1.000
_cell.length_b   1.000
_cell.length_c   1.000
_cell.angle_alpha   90.00
_cell.angle_beta   90.00
_cell.angle_gamma   90.00
#
_symmetry.space_group_name_H-M   'P 1'
#
loop_
_entity.id
_entity.type
_entity.pdbx_description
1 polymer ?
#
loop_
_entity_poly.entity_id
_entity_poly.type
_entity_poly.pdbx_seq_one_letter_code
_entity_poly.pdbx_strand_id
1 'polypeptide(L)'
;MSKEIEILKNENSYHKNEIDILNVSLKLSNDFEEENKKLKLEIDALKKTFSKFSNSSDKLDNLLGLQRCVFDKAGLGFEEMKNVKHFKNFFVKKNEPQFCCNHCGRLGHITTSCIYRNNLCYGKTRKIWVPKGTLVTNLQEPKFKWVPKG
;
A
#
# COMPACT_ATOMS: atom_id res chain seq x y z
N MET A 1 43.48 -61.39 -52.50
CA MET A 1 44.08 -60.04 -52.48
C MET A 1 43.19 -58.95 -53.03
N SER A 2 42.99 -58.74 -54.35
CA SER A 2 42.28 -57.53 -54.82
C SER A 2 40.81 -57.42 -54.37
N LYS A 3 40.07 -58.53 -54.30
CA LYS A 3 38.68 -58.57 -53.84
C LYS A 3 38.54 -58.31 -52.33
N GLU A 4 39.46 -58.81 -51.51
CA GLU A 4 39.46 -58.55 -50.06
C GLU A 4 39.74 -57.08 -49.76
N ILE A 5 40.67 -56.46 -50.50
CA ILE A 5 41.00 -55.04 -50.34
C ILE A 5 39.79 -54.15 -50.66
N GLU A 6 38.97 -54.53 -51.65
CA GLU A 6 37.75 -53.79 -52.01
C GLU A 6 36.65 -53.91 -50.95
N ILE A 7 36.45 -55.13 -50.41
CA ILE A 7 35.52 -55.37 -49.29
C ILE A 7 35.91 -54.53 -48.08
N LEU A 8 37.19 -54.58 -47.68
CA LEU A 8 37.71 -53.81 -46.54
C LEU A 8 37.58 -52.30 -46.73
N LYS A 9 37.71 -51.78 -47.96
CA LYS A 9 37.48 -50.36 -48.26
C LYS A 9 36.02 -49.98 -48.06
N ASN A 10 35.09 -50.82 -48.50
CA ASN A 10 33.66 -50.57 -48.33
C ASN A 10 33.26 -50.61 -46.85
N GLU A 11 33.75 -51.59 -46.09
CA GLU A 11 33.55 -51.68 -44.63
C GLU A 11 34.11 -50.46 -43.90
N ASN A 12 35.33 -50.01 -44.24
CA ASN A 12 35.90 -48.79 -43.66
C ASN A 12 35.07 -47.54 -44.00
N SER A 13 34.50 -47.45 -45.20
CA SER A 13 33.62 -46.34 -45.56
C SER A 13 32.32 -46.35 -44.75
N TYR A 14 31.77 -47.54 -44.51
CA TYR A 14 30.56 -47.74 -43.72
C TYR A 14 30.80 -47.36 -42.26
N HIS A 15 31.86 -47.87 -41.64
CA HIS A 15 32.21 -47.54 -40.25
C HIS A 15 32.52 -46.05 -40.06
N LYS A 16 33.13 -45.41 -41.05
CA LYS A 16 33.35 -43.95 -41.01
C LYS A 16 32.02 -43.20 -40.95
N ASN A 17 31.03 -43.59 -41.76
CA ASN A 17 29.70 -42.99 -41.74
C ASN A 17 28.97 -43.24 -40.41
N GLU A 18 29.07 -44.45 -39.84
CA GLU A 18 28.51 -44.76 -38.52
C GLU A 18 29.12 -43.88 -37.41
N ILE A 19 30.44 -43.68 -37.43
CA ILE A 19 31.13 -42.82 -36.48
C ILE A 19 30.63 -41.38 -36.59
N ASP A 20 30.45 -40.86 -37.81
CA ASP A 20 29.94 -39.51 -38.03
C ASP A 20 28.49 -39.37 -37.51
N ILE A 21 27.63 -40.36 -37.73
CA ILE A 21 26.26 -40.39 -37.19
C ILE A 21 26.27 -40.40 -35.66
N LEU A 22 27.10 -41.27 -35.05
CA LEU A 22 27.23 -41.36 -33.60
C LEU A 22 27.73 -40.06 -32.98
N ASN A 23 28.68 -39.38 -33.63
CA ASN A 23 29.19 -38.08 -33.17
C ASN A 23 28.09 -37.00 -33.17
N VAL A 24 27.27 -36.96 -34.22
CA VAL A 24 26.12 -36.03 -34.28
C VAL A 24 25.11 -36.36 -33.18
N SER A 25 24.81 -37.64 -32.97
CA SER A 25 23.86 -38.09 -31.95
C SER A 25 24.36 -37.78 -30.54
N LEU A 26 25.66 -37.94 -30.28
CA LEU A 26 26.29 -37.65 -28.99
C LEU A 26 26.27 -36.15 -28.71
N LYS A 27 26.57 -35.32 -29.72
CA LYS A 27 26.47 -33.86 -29.60
C LYS A 27 25.06 -33.42 -29.23
N LEU A 28 24.06 -33.94 -29.94
CA LEU A 28 22.65 -33.65 -29.66
C LEU A 28 22.24 -34.08 -28.24
N SER A 29 22.71 -35.25 -27.79
CA SER A 29 22.44 -35.74 -26.43
C SER A 29 23.04 -34.82 -25.36
N ASN A 30 24.25 -34.30 -25.58
CA ASN A 30 24.89 -33.38 -24.64
C ASN A 30 24.13 -32.05 -24.56
N ASP A 31 23.71 -31.50 -25.72
CA ASP A 31 22.93 -30.25 -25.79
C ASP A 31 21.61 -30.40 -24.99
N PHE A 32 20.90 -31.53 -25.16
CA PHE A 32 19.69 -31.83 -24.38
C PHE A 32 19.95 -32.01 -22.88
N GLU A 33 21.09 -32.56 -22.48
CA GLU A 33 21.44 -32.72 -21.07
C GLU A 33 21.69 -31.36 -20.40
N GLU A 34 22.35 -30.44 -21.10
CA GLU A 34 22.61 -29.08 -20.63
C GLU A 34 21.30 -28.28 -20.48
N GLU A 35 20.42 -28.33 -21.47
CA GLU A 35 19.10 -27.67 -21.41
C GLU A 35 18.26 -28.22 -20.25
N ASN A 36 18.25 -29.54 -20.05
CA ASN A 36 17.54 -30.16 -18.91
C ASN A 36 18.09 -29.71 -17.55
N LYS A 37 19.41 -29.52 -17.41
CA LYS A 37 20.01 -28.97 -16.17
C LYS A 37 19.55 -27.54 -15.94
N LYS A 38 19.53 -26.70 -16.98
CA LYS A 38 19.05 -25.31 -16.89
C LYS A 38 17.58 -25.25 -16.49
N LEU A 39 16.72 -26.04 -17.14
CA LEU A 39 15.29 -26.10 -16.82
C LEU A 39 15.03 -26.54 -15.38
N LYS A 40 15.78 -27.51 -14.86
CA LYS A 40 15.68 -27.93 -13.45
C LYS A 40 15.99 -26.79 -12.48
N LEU A 41 17.00 -25.96 -12.78
CA LEU A 41 17.34 -24.79 -11.95
C LEU A 41 16.24 -23.72 -12.00
N GLU A 42 15.68 -23.45 -13.18
CA GLU A 42 14.57 -22.51 -13.34
C GLU A 42 13.31 -22.98 -12.57
N ILE A 43 13.01 -24.27 -12.62
CA ILE A 43 11.89 -24.87 -11.88
C ILE A 43 12.09 -24.71 -10.36
N ASP A 44 13.29 -24.95 -9.84
CA ASP A 44 13.57 -24.78 -8.40
C ASP A 44 13.41 -23.31 -7.96
N ALA A 45 13.96 -22.38 -8.76
CA ALA A 45 13.80 -20.94 -8.54
C ALA A 45 12.33 -20.53 -8.55
N LEU A 46 11.55 -21.00 -9.53
CA LEU A 46 10.12 -20.73 -9.65
C LEU A 46 9.32 -21.32 -8.49
N LYS A 47 9.65 -22.53 -8.04
CA LYS A 47 9.00 -23.15 -6.88
C LYS A 47 9.24 -22.34 -5.60
N LYS A 48 10.46 -21.78 -5.44
CA LYS A 48 10.80 -20.91 -4.32
C LYS A 48 10.06 -19.57 -4.36
N THR A 49 9.88 -18.96 -5.53
CA THR A 49 9.08 -17.73 -5.65
C THR A 49 7.60 -18.00 -5.44
N PHE A 50 7.08 -19.10 -5.98
CA PHE A 50 5.68 -19.50 -5.82
C PHE A 50 5.32 -19.79 -4.36
N SER A 51 6.18 -20.49 -3.61
CA SER A 51 5.93 -20.75 -2.18
C SER A 51 5.89 -19.45 -1.35
N LYS A 52 6.78 -18.48 -1.63
CA LYS A 52 6.72 -17.15 -1.00
C LYS A 52 5.43 -16.41 -1.35
N PHE A 53 5.03 -16.44 -2.62
CA PHE A 53 3.80 -15.83 -3.10
C PHE A 53 2.57 -16.44 -2.42
N SER A 54 2.45 -17.77 -2.40
CA SER A 54 1.38 -18.49 -1.71
C SER A 54 1.30 -18.09 -0.24
N ASN A 55 2.42 -18.13 0.48
CA ASN A 55 2.46 -17.73 1.90
C ASN A 55 2.02 -16.27 2.12
N SER A 56 2.30 -15.37 1.17
CA SER A 56 1.84 -13.99 1.25
C SER A 56 0.33 -13.85 0.92
N SER A 57 -0.18 -14.65 -0.02
CA SER A 57 -1.59 -14.71 -0.36
C SER A 57 -2.41 -15.18 0.83
N ASP A 58 -2.00 -16.28 1.47
CA ASP A 58 -2.70 -16.82 2.65
C ASP A 58 -2.75 -15.79 3.79
N LYS A 59 -1.67 -15.02 3.98
CA LYS A 59 -1.66 -13.92 4.98
C LYS A 59 -2.63 -12.81 4.62
N LEU A 60 -2.69 -12.42 3.34
CA LEU A 60 -3.62 -11.42 2.86
C LEU A 60 -5.07 -11.89 2.99
N ASP A 61 -5.36 -13.13 2.61
CA ASP A 61 -6.69 -13.72 2.73
C ASP A 61 -7.15 -13.81 4.18
N ASN A 62 -6.25 -14.17 5.11
CA ASN A 62 -6.53 -14.14 6.54
C ASN A 62 -6.84 -12.71 7.03
N LEU A 63 -6.09 -11.70 6.58
CA LEU A 63 -6.33 -10.30 6.94
C LEU A 63 -7.70 -9.81 6.42
N LEU A 64 -8.02 -10.08 5.16
CA LEU A 64 -9.27 -9.67 4.51
C LEU A 64 -10.47 -10.48 5.02
N GLY A 65 -10.28 -11.75 5.34
CA GLY A 65 -11.29 -12.62 5.95
C GLY A 65 -11.76 -12.09 7.30
N LEU A 66 -10.84 -11.58 8.13
CA LEU A 66 -11.17 -10.89 9.38
C LEU A 66 -11.92 -9.56 9.15
N GLN A 67 -11.72 -8.91 8.00
CA GLN A 67 -12.37 -7.64 7.66
C GLN A 67 -13.78 -7.82 7.07
N ARG A 68 -14.12 -8.98 6.51
CA ARG A 68 -15.46 -9.27 5.94
C ARG A 68 -16.58 -9.33 6.96
N CYS A 69 -16.33 -9.02 8.24
CA CYS A 69 -17.42 -8.84 9.18
C CYS A 69 -18.25 -7.62 8.78
N VAL A 70 -19.55 -7.86 8.65
CA VAL A 70 -20.60 -6.95 8.16
C VAL A 70 -20.32 -5.53 8.63
N PHE A 71 -19.95 -4.66 7.67
CA PHE A 71 -19.87 -3.22 7.88
C PHE A 71 -21.19 -2.73 8.47
N ASP A 72 -21.13 -1.71 9.32
CA ASP A 72 -22.29 -0.91 9.73
C ASP A 72 -23.03 -0.46 8.47
N LYS A 73 -24.02 -1.24 8.05
CA LYS A 73 -25.04 -0.79 7.10
C LYS A 73 -25.98 0.14 7.89
N ALA A 74 -25.45 1.21 8.46
CA ALA A 74 -26.25 2.27 9.04
C ALA A 74 -26.84 3.13 7.89
N GLY A 75 -27.75 2.52 7.14
CA GLY A 75 -28.67 3.22 6.25
C GLY A 75 -29.95 3.57 7.01
N LEU A 76 -30.68 4.59 6.54
CA LEU A 76 -32.00 4.96 7.06
C LEU A 76 -32.94 3.74 6.96
N GLY A 77 -33.21 3.08 8.09
CA GLY A 77 -34.10 1.93 8.20
C GLY A 77 -33.45 0.59 8.56
N PHE A 78 -32.14 0.53 8.82
CA PHE A 78 -31.49 -0.71 9.29
C PHE A 78 -31.46 -0.76 10.84
N GLU A 79 -32.18 -1.70 11.44
CA GLU A 79 -32.04 -2.00 12.87
C GLU A 79 -30.84 -2.94 13.07
N GLU A 80 -29.79 -2.45 13.71
CA GLU A 80 -28.64 -3.27 14.07
C GLU A 80 -29.07 -4.44 14.95
N MET A 81 -28.77 -5.66 14.49
CA MET A 81 -28.92 -6.84 15.34
C MET A 81 -27.95 -6.71 16.52
N LYS A 82 -28.45 -6.81 17.76
CA LYS A 82 -27.71 -6.56 19.02
C LYS A 82 -26.41 -7.37 19.20
N ASN A 83 -26.15 -8.39 18.36
CA ASN A 83 -25.05 -9.34 18.52
C ASN A 83 -24.03 -9.32 17.35
N VAL A 84 -24.03 -8.31 16.48
CA VAL A 84 -23.00 -8.21 15.43
C VAL A 84 -21.67 -7.83 16.07
N LYS A 85 -20.65 -8.67 15.88
CA LYS A 85 -19.28 -8.37 16.30
C LYS A 85 -18.71 -7.31 15.37
N HIS A 86 -18.63 -6.07 15.84
CA HIS A 86 -17.98 -4.98 15.12
C HIS A 86 -16.46 -5.12 15.26
N PHE A 87 -15.79 -5.46 14.17
CA PHE A 87 -14.32 -5.53 14.15
C PHE A 87 -13.73 -4.15 13.85
N LYS A 88 -12.64 -3.81 14.54
CA LYS A 88 -11.97 -2.52 14.39
C LYS A 88 -11.27 -2.44 13.02
N ASN A 89 -11.73 -1.54 12.16
CA ASN A 89 -11.17 -1.34 10.83
C ASN A 89 -9.79 -0.66 10.93
N PHE A 90 -8.72 -1.33 10.47
CA PHE A 90 -7.35 -0.80 10.52
C PHE A 90 -7.07 0.23 9.42
N PHE A 91 -7.86 0.25 8.35
CA PHE A 91 -7.64 1.11 7.18
C PHE A 91 -8.34 2.47 7.28
N VAL A 92 -9.30 2.62 8.18
CA VAL A 92 -9.97 3.90 8.43
C VAL A 92 -9.29 4.55 9.64
N LYS A 93 -8.65 5.72 9.43
CA LYS A 93 -8.22 6.55 10.55
C LYS A 93 -9.43 6.80 11.44
N LYS A 94 -9.31 6.52 12.74
CA LYS A 94 -10.33 6.92 13.71
C LYS A 94 -10.49 8.43 13.58
N ASN A 95 -11.61 8.87 13.02
CA ASN A 95 -12.08 10.23 13.27
C ASN A 95 -12.54 10.21 14.73
N GLU A 96 -11.65 10.56 15.65
CA GLU A 96 -12.11 10.95 16.99
C GLU A 96 -13.15 12.06 16.77
N PRO A 97 -14.35 11.96 17.36
CA PRO A 97 -15.31 13.04 17.30
C PRO A 97 -14.68 14.27 17.95
N GLN A 98 -14.04 15.12 17.16
CA GLN A 98 -13.63 16.45 17.57
C GLN A 98 -14.91 17.27 17.67
N PHE A 99 -15.62 17.11 18.79
CA PHE A 99 -16.76 17.95 19.09
C PHE A 99 -16.23 19.38 19.27
N CYS A 100 -16.39 20.21 18.25
CA CYS A 100 -16.14 21.63 18.29
C CYS A 100 -17.40 22.35 18.74
N CYS A 101 -17.25 23.32 19.64
CA CYS A 101 -18.35 24.16 20.04
C CYS A 101 -18.71 25.12 18.90
N ASN A 102 -19.93 25.06 18.38
CA ASN A 102 -20.41 25.95 17.30
C ASN A 102 -20.38 27.45 17.69
N HIS A 103 -20.26 27.78 18.98
CA HIS A 103 -20.25 29.16 19.45
C HIS A 103 -18.85 29.77 19.56
N CYS A 104 -17.87 29.03 20.10
CA CYS A 104 -16.52 29.55 20.34
C CYS A 104 -15.42 28.86 19.50
N GLY A 105 -15.78 27.85 18.69
CA GLY A 105 -14.84 27.11 17.83
C GLY A 105 -13.83 26.24 18.56
N ARG A 106 -13.90 26.14 19.90
CA ARG A 106 -12.98 25.30 20.70
C ARG A 106 -13.51 23.88 20.85
N LEU A 107 -12.59 22.93 20.94
CA LEU A 107 -12.89 21.51 21.12
C LEU A 107 -13.26 21.17 22.58
N GLY A 108 -13.98 20.06 22.76
CA GLY A 108 -14.18 19.42 24.07
C GLY A 108 -15.46 19.82 24.81
N HIS A 109 -16.34 20.62 24.21
CA HIS A 109 -17.64 20.97 24.81
C HIS A 109 -18.69 21.37 23.77
N ILE A 110 -19.97 21.27 24.15
CA ILE A 110 -21.11 21.60 23.29
C ILE A 110 -21.56 23.05 23.47
N THR A 111 -22.33 23.59 22.52
CA THR A 111 -22.80 24.99 22.57
C THR A 111 -23.52 25.33 23.87
N THR A 112 -24.27 24.39 24.46
CA THR A 112 -25.00 24.61 25.70
C THR A 112 -24.10 24.70 26.94
N SER A 113 -22.95 24.03 26.94
CA SER A 113 -21.96 24.09 28.03
C SER A 113 -20.84 25.11 27.75
N CYS A 114 -21.00 25.97 26.74
CA CYS A 114 -20.00 26.97 26.39
C CYS A 114 -19.95 28.11 27.41
N ILE A 115 -18.79 28.29 28.04
CA ILE A 115 -18.53 29.36 29.02
C ILE A 115 -18.77 30.75 28.42
N TYR A 116 -18.43 30.93 27.14
CA TYR A 116 -18.63 32.17 26.39
C TYR A 116 -20.10 32.48 26.09
N ARG A 117 -20.99 31.47 26.11
CA ARG A 117 -22.43 31.65 25.88
C ARG A 117 -23.14 32.22 27.11
N ASN A 118 -22.74 31.78 28.31
CA ASN A 118 -23.42 32.15 29.56
C ASN A 118 -22.79 33.36 30.27
N ASN A 119 -21.56 33.75 29.93
CA ASN A 119 -20.88 34.87 30.57
C ASN A 119 -20.63 36.04 29.59
N LEU A 120 -21.44 37.10 29.71
CA LEU A 120 -21.26 38.37 28.98
C LEU A 120 -19.86 38.99 29.18
N CYS A 121 -19.19 38.68 30.30
CA CYS A 121 -17.88 39.22 30.68
C CYS A 121 -16.73 38.75 29.78
N TYR A 122 -16.86 37.57 29.14
CA TYR A 122 -15.82 37.00 28.27
C TYR A 122 -16.11 37.21 26.78
N GLY A 123 -17.26 37.77 26.42
CA GLY A 123 -17.78 37.80 25.05
C GLY A 123 -17.35 38.98 24.18
N LYS A 124 -16.67 39.99 24.74
CA LYS A 124 -16.23 41.16 23.96
C LYS A 124 -14.88 41.65 24.44
N THR A 125 -13.79 41.07 23.92
CA THR A 125 -12.59 41.90 23.71
C THR A 125 -13.03 43.07 22.84
N ARG A 126 -13.23 44.26 23.44
CA ARG A 126 -13.50 45.48 22.68
C ARG A 126 -12.34 45.64 21.70
N LYS A 127 -12.61 45.43 20.41
CA LYS A 127 -11.66 45.74 19.34
C LYS A 127 -11.56 47.26 19.29
N ILE A 128 -10.62 47.79 20.07
CA ILE A 128 -10.28 49.21 20.06
C ILE A 128 -9.35 49.39 18.87
N TRP A 129 -9.74 50.26 17.95
CA TRP A 129 -8.85 50.74 16.92
C TRP A 129 -7.78 51.60 17.58
N VAL A 130 -6.51 51.33 17.30
CA VAL A 130 -5.39 52.15 17.77
C VAL A 130 -4.59 52.68 16.57
N PRO A 131 -4.00 53.88 16.68
CA PRO A 131 -3.02 54.34 15.69
C PRO A 131 -1.87 53.35 15.63
N LYS A 132 -1.39 53.05 14.43
CA LYS A 132 -0.30 52.10 14.22
C LYS A 132 0.99 52.62 14.86
N GLY A 133 1.35 52.10 16.05
CA GLY A 133 2.66 52.29 16.67
C GLY A 133 2.78 53.10 17.98
N THR A 134 1.76 53.21 18.86
CA THR A 134 1.86 54.05 20.09
C THR A 134 1.31 53.39 21.37
N LEU A 135 2.06 53.52 22.49
CA LEU A 135 1.58 53.35 23.87
C LEU A 135 0.95 54.67 24.34
N VAL A 136 -0.30 54.64 24.78
CA VAL A 136 -1.23 55.78 24.79
C VAL A 136 -0.98 56.77 25.95
N THR A 137 -0.64 58.03 25.65
CA THR A 137 -0.96 59.20 26.49
C THR A 137 -1.29 60.42 25.61
N ASN A 138 -2.53 60.92 25.73
CA ASN A 138 -3.12 62.14 25.15
C ASN A 138 -3.21 62.27 23.61
N LEU A 139 -4.43 62.50 23.10
CA LEU A 139 -4.77 62.58 21.67
C LEU A 139 -5.26 63.99 21.30
N GLN A 140 -4.61 64.63 20.31
CA GLN A 140 -5.14 65.75 19.55
C GLN A 140 -4.74 65.55 18.07
N GLU A 141 -5.71 65.69 17.15
CA GLU A 141 -5.70 65.20 15.75
C GLU A 141 -5.07 66.17 14.70
N PRO A 142 -4.93 65.83 13.38
CA PRO A 142 -5.44 64.65 12.64
C PRO A 142 -4.45 63.90 11.70
N LYS A 143 -4.91 62.70 11.27
CA LYS A 143 -4.40 61.76 10.23
C LYS A 143 -3.59 60.54 10.72
N PHE A 144 -4.26 59.62 11.41
CA PHE A 144 -3.72 58.25 11.61
C PHE A 144 -4.54 57.18 10.88
N LYS A 145 -3.84 56.21 10.29
CA LYS A 145 -4.44 54.93 9.85
C LYS A 145 -4.63 54.05 11.08
N TRP A 146 -5.89 53.78 11.39
CA TRP A 146 -6.32 52.90 12.46
C TRP A 146 -6.10 51.43 12.09
N VAL A 147 -5.55 50.62 12.99
CA VAL A 147 -5.42 49.16 12.82
C VAL A 147 -5.94 48.40 14.06
N PRO A 148 -6.42 47.15 13.91
CA PRO A 148 -6.85 46.33 15.04
C PRO A 148 -5.66 46.01 15.96
N LYS A 149 -5.86 46.09 17.27
CA LYS A 149 -4.86 45.65 18.24
C LYS A 149 -4.73 44.12 18.19
N GLY A 150 -3.52 43.64 17.89
CA GLY A 150 -3.13 42.22 17.95
C GLY A 150 -2.96 41.73 19.37
#